data_AF-A0A350X7J0-F1
#
_entry.id   AF-A0A350X7J0-F1
#
_cell.length_a   1.000
_cell.length_b   1.000
_cell.length_c   1.000
_cell.angle_alpha   90.00
_cell.angle_beta   90.00
_cell.angle_gamma   90.00
#
_symmetry.space_group_name_H-M   'P 1'
#
loop_
_entity.id
_entity.type
_entity.pdbx_description
1 polymer ?
#
loop_
_entity_poly.entity_id
_entity_poly.type
_entity_poly.pdbx_seq_one_letter_code
_entity_poly.pdbx_strand_id
1 'polypeptide(L)'
;MESIAIIGIGCRFPGAKNTESFWQLLRNGVDAISEMPKERWDIDLFYDPEPGKPGKISTRWGGFLDRVDGFDASFFGISPREVERTDPQQRLVLEVAWEALENAGIVPSNLSGSQTGVFMGIGNYDYCRLLAQDLAQVNAYDGTGNTLSIAANRLSYILNLRGPSVVVETACSSSLVALHFACRSLQHRESNLCLVGGVSL
;
A
#
# COMPACT_ATOMS: atom_id res chain seq x y z
N MET A 1 17.44 19.77 18.27
CA MET A 1 16.48 18.82 17.67
C MET A 1 17.16 17.48 17.59
N GLU A 2 16.49 16.43 18.05
CA GLU A 2 17.00 15.07 17.91
C GLU A 2 16.84 14.62 16.45
N SER A 3 17.86 13.96 15.90
CA SER A 3 17.81 13.44 14.54
C SER A 3 16.92 12.20 14.48
N ILE A 4 16.20 12.03 13.38
CA ILE A 4 15.34 10.86 13.14
C ILE A 4 16.07 9.92 12.19
N ALA A 5 16.13 8.65 12.55
CA ALA A 5 16.76 7.60 11.75
C ALA A 5 15.73 6.76 11.02
N ILE A 6 16.03 6.40 9.77
CA ILE A 6 15.32 5.32 9.05
C ILE A 6 16.09 4.04 9.37
N ILE A 7 15.44 3.11 10.06
CA ILE A 7 16.08 1.89 10.58
C ILE A 7 15.68 0.61 9.83
N GLY A 8 14.70 0.69 8.93
CA GLY A 8 14.31 -0.42 8.06
C GLY A 8 13.45 0.05 6.90
N ILE A 9 13.47 -0.72 5.81
CA ILE A 9 12.73 -0.44 4.58
C ILE A 9 12.12 -1.73 4.01
N GLY A 10 10.94 -1.60 3.41
CA GLY A 10 10.30 -2.63 2.59
C GLY A 10 9.70 -1.96 1.35
N CYS A 11 9.69 -2.64 0.21
CA CYS A 11 9.08 -2.09 -1.00
C CYS A 11 8.63 -3.14 -2.02
N ARG A 12 7.71 -2.72 -2.88
CA ARG A 12 7.27 -3.40 -4.11
C ARG A 12 7.17 -2.36 -5.21
N PHE A 13 7.83 -2.61 -6.33
CA PHE A 13 7.83 -1.74 -7.49
C PHE A 13 7.69 -2.57 -8.77
N PRO A 14 7.30 -1.95 -9.90
CA PRO A 14 7.31 -2.63 -11.19
C PRO A 14 8.67 -3.29 -11.47
N GLY A 15 8.66 -4.58 -11.80
CA GLY A 15 9.87 -5.38 -12.02
C GLY A 15 10.69 -5.71 -10.76
N ALA A 16 10.23 -5.32 -9.56
CA ALA A 16 10.96 -5.50 -8.31
C ALA A 16 10.05 -5.91 -7.14
N LYS A 17 10.18 -7.17 -6.72
CA LYS A 17 9.39 -7.77 -5.65
C LYS A 17 9.93 -7.53 -4.24
N ASN A 18 11.02 -6.79 -4.06
CA ASN A 18 11.61 -6.45 -2.76
C ASN A 18 12.75 -5.43 -2.94
N THR A 19 13.32 -4.97 -1.82
CA THR A 19 14.40 -3.97 -1.76
C THR A 19 15.65 -4.38 -2.55
N GLU A 20 16.07 -5.65 -2.48
CA GLU A 20 17.23 -6.15 -3.22
C GLU A 20 16.97 -6.13 -4.74
N SER A 21 15.85 -6.68 -5.19
CA SER A 21 15.51 -6.64 -6.63
C SER A 21 15.31 -5.22 -7.15
N PHE A 22 14.80 -4.30 -6.32
CA PHE A 22 14.68 -2.89 -6.66
C PHE A 22 16.05 -2.23 -6.81
N TRP A 23 16.99 -2.53 -5.90
CA TRP A 23 18.36 -2.05 -6.02
C TRP A 23 19.04 -2.53 -7.30
N GLN A 24 18.89 -3.82 -7.65
CA GLN A 24 19.46 -4.35 -8.90
C GLN A 24 18.86 -3.67 -10.14
N LEU A 25 17.55 -3.42 -10.15
CA LEU A 25 16.86 -2.71 -11.24
C LEU A 25 17.45 -1.30 -11.43
N LEU A 26 17.58 -0.53 -10.34
CA LEU A 26 18.17 0.81 -10.36
C LEU A 26 19.63 0.80 -10.80
N ARG A 27 20.43 -0.10 -10.22
CA ARG A 27 21.87 -0.22 -10.52
C ARG A 27 22.12 -0.55 -11.99
N ASN A 28 21.25 -1.34 -12.60
CA ASN A 28 21.37 -1.77 -13.99
C ASN A 28 20.66 -0.82 -14.98
N GLY A 29 19.99 0.23 -14.49
CA GLY A 29 19.28 1.19 -15.35
C GLY A 29 18.13 0.56 -16.13
N VAL A 30 17.44 -0.43 -15.55
CA VAL A 30 16.37 -1.16 -16.23
C VAL A 30 15.08 -0.34 -16.26
N ASP A 31 14.47 -0.23 -17.43
CA ASP A 31 13.10 0.28 -17.59
C ASP A 31 12.11 -0.86 -17.36
N ALA A 32 11.25 -0.71 -16.35
CA ALA A 32 10.24 -1.70 -15.97
C ALA A 32 8.82 -1.32 -16.41
N ILE A 33 8.69 -0.36 -17.32
CA ILE A 33 7.42 -0.04 -17.97
C ILE A 33 7.08 -1.14 -18.97
N SER A 34 5.87 -1.67 -18.88
CA SER A 34 5.35 -2.68 -19.80
C SER A 34 4.02 -2.23 -20.39
N GLU A 35 3.58 -2.96 -21.41
CA GLU A 35 2.20 -2.85 -21.84
C GLU A 35 1.28 -3.35 -20.73
N MET A 36 0.07 -2.81 -20.68
CA MET A 36 -0.96 -3.24 -19.74
C MET A 36 -1.20 -4.76 -19.79
N PRO A 37 -1.17 -5.46 -18.64
CA PRO A 37 -1.51 -6.88 -18.57
C PRO A 37 -2.97 -7.13 -18.98
N LYS A 38 -3.19 -8.07 -19.90
CA LYS A 38 -4.53 -8.40 -20.43
C LYS A 38 -5.45 -9.01 -19.38
N GLU A 39 -4.87 -9.58 -18.32
CA GLU A 39 -5.58 -10.14 -17.18
C GLU A 39 -6.24 -9.06 -16.31
N ARG A 40 -5.81 -7.79 -16.42
CA ARG A 40 -6.38 -6.66 -15.66
C ARG A 40 -7.58 -6.06 -16.37
N TRP A 41 -7.40 -5.69 -17.63
CA TRP A 41 -8.47 -5.23 -18.50
C TRP A 41 -8.13 -5.47 -19.97
N ASP A 42 -9.14 -5.49 -20.84
CA ASP A 42 -8.92 -5.51 -22.28
C ASP A 42 -8.60 -4.10 -22.78
N ILE A 43 -7.31 -3.78 -22.84
CA ILE A 43 -6.78 -2.48 -23.26
C ILE A 43 -7.25 -2.10 -24.68
N ASP A 44 -7.53 -3.08 -25.55
CA ASP A 44 -7.93 -2.82 -26.94
C ASP A 44 -9.33 -2.19 -27.01
N LEU A 45 -10.18 -2.39 -26.00
CA LEU A 45 -11.48 -1.75 -25.89
C LEU A 45 -11.38 -0.25 -25.56
N PHE A 46 -10.31 0.18 -24.89
CA PHE A 46 -10.16 1.54 -24.37
C PHE A 46 -9.08 2.34 -25.10
N TYR A 47 -8.16 1.71 -25.82
CA TYR A 47 -7.11 2.41 -26.53
C TYR A 47 -7.62 3.14 -27.77
N ASP A 48 -7.16 4.37 -27.97
CA ASP A 48 -7.24 5.10 -29.22
C ASP A 48 -6.00 5.98 -29.37
N PRO A 49 -5.25 5.91 -30.49
CA PRO A 49 -4.06 6.72 -30.68
C PRO A 49 -4.36 8.23 -30.76
N GLU A 50 -5.60 8.64 -31.04
CA GLU A 50 -6.03 10.04 -31.03
C GLU A 50 -6.26 10.55 -29.59
N PRO A 51 -5.44 11.49 -29.08
CA PRO A 51 -5.61 12.01 -27.72
C PRO A 51 -6.90 12.83 -27.58
N GLY A 52 -7.54 12.74 -26.41
CA GLY A 52 -8.70 13.57 -26.06
C GLY A 52 -10.06 13.01 -26.50
N LYS A 53 -10.09 11.83 -27.14
CA LYS A 53 -11.34 11.15 -27.47
C LYS A 53 -12.06 10.66 -26.20
N PRO A 54 -13.34 11.02 -26.00
CA PRO A 54 -14.09 10.60 -24.80
C PRO A 54 -14.14 9.08 -24.63
N GLY A 55 -13.89 8.60 -23.41
CA GLY A 55 -13.91 7.18 -23.07
C GLY A 55 -12.73 6.37 -23.60
N LYS A 56 -11.70 7.03 -24.16
CA LYS A 56 -10.49 6.39 -24.67
C LYS A 56 -9.24 6.87 -23.93
N ILE A 57 -8.19 6.06 -23.96
CA ILE A 57 -6.86 6.38 -23.47
C ILE A 57 -5.84 6.29 -24.60
N SER A 58 -4.89 7.22 -24.63
CA SER A 58 -3.87 7.30 -25.69
C SER A 58 -2.55 6.60 -25.36
N THR A 59 -2.46 5.97 -24.18
CA THR A 59 -1.32 5.16 -23.76
C THR A 59 -1.75 3.75 -23.42
N ARG A 60 -0.87 2.79 -23.68
CA ARG A 60 -1.01 1.37 -23.29
C ARG A 60 0.02 0.95 -22.24
N TRP A 61 0.84 1.90 -21.79
CA TRP A 61 2.03 1.65 -21.00
C TRP A 61 1.83 2.05 -19.55
N GLY A 62 2.39 1.26 -18.63
CA GLY A 62 2.38 1.54 -17.20
C GLY A 62 3.40 0.69 -16.46
N GLY A 63 3.56 0.98 -15.17
CA GLY A 63 4.32 0.15 -14.25
C GLY A 63 3.36 -0.71 -13.44
N PHE A 64 3.51 -2.02 -13.49
CA PHE A 64 2.59 -2.96 -12.85
C PHE A 64 3.31 -3.82 -11.81
N LEU A 65 2.64 -4.04 -10.69
CA LEU A 65 3.05 -5.05 -9.72
C LEU A 65 2.57 -6.42 -10.16
N ASP A 66 3.42 -7.43 -9.98
CA ASP A 66 3.07 -8.83 -10.15
C ASP A 66 2.23 -9.34 -8.97
N ARG A 67 1.26 -10.21 -9.27
CA ARG A 67 0.48 -11.00 -8.28
C ARG A 67 -0.12 -10.19 -7.12
N VAL A 68 -0.75 -9.04 -7.40
CA VAL A 68 -1.40 -8.23 -6.35
C VAL A 68 -2.66 -8.89 -5.76
N ASP A 69 -3.13 -9.95 -6.40
CA ASP A 69 -4.24 -10.79 -5.95
C ASP A 69 -3.82 -11.77 -4.84
N GLY A 70 -2.51 -12.06 -4.69
CA GLY A 70 -1.97 -12.91 -3.64
C GLY A 70 -1.93 -12.23 -2.28
N PHE A 71 -2.15 -13.02 -1.20
CA PHE A 71 -2.02 -12.57 0.18
C PHE A 71 -1.99 -13.75 1.16
N ASP A 72 -1.08 -13.75 2.14
CA ASP A 72 -1.08 -14.77 3.22
C ASP A 72 -2.08 -14.42 4.32
N ALA A 73 -3.34 -14.77 4.07
CA ALA A 73 -4.45 -14.48 4.98
C ALA A 73 -4.24 -15.07 6.39
N SER A 74 -3.72 -16.29 6.44
CA SER A 74 -3.57 -17.05 7.68
C SER A 74 -2.54 -16.43 8.61
N PHE A 75 -1.45 -15.91 8.04
CA PHE A 75 -0.40 -15.21 8.75
C PHE A 75 -0.91 -13.95 9.48
N PHE A 76 -1.77 -13.18 8.81
CA PHE A 76 -2.36 -11.96 9.38
C PHE A 76 -3.66 -12.19 10.16
N GLY A 77 -4.10 -13.44 10.33
CA GLY A 77 -5.33 -13.79 11.05
C GLY A 77 -6.60 -13.30 10.34
N ILE A 78 -6.56 -13.15 9.02
CA ILE A 78 -7.69 -12.67 8.20
C ILE A 78 -8.36 -13.88 7.53
N SER A 79 -9.69 -13.91 7.55
CA SER A 79 -10.43 -15.02 6.90
C SER A 79 -10.36 -14.93 5.37
N PRO A 80 -10.33 -16.06 4.63
CA PRO A 80 -10.32 -16.03 3.17
C PRO A 80 -11.48 -15.22 2.56
N ARG A 81 -12.67 -15.30 3.17
CA ARG A 81 -13.87 -14.55 2.74
C ARG A 81 -13.70 -13.04 2.87
N GLU A 82 -12.95 -12.58 3.87
CA GLU A 82 -12.63 -11.16 4.04
C GLU A 82 -11.59 -10.70 3.01
N VAL A 83 -10.60 -11.53 2.71
CA VAL A 83 -9.54 -11.22 1.73
C VAL A 83 -10.11 -10.91 0.35
N GLU A 84 -11.10 -11.68 -0.10
CA GLU A 84 -11.77 -11.46 -1.40
C GLU A 84 -12.40 -10.06 -1.52
N ARG A 85 -12.83 -9.48 -0.40
CA ARG A 85 -13.44 -8.13 -0.36
C ARG A 85 -12.48 -7.04 0.11
N THR A 86 -11.23 -7.40 0.39
CA THR A 86 -10.21 -6.47 0.88
C THR A 86 -9.39 -5.91 -0.28
N ASP A 87 -9.34 -4.58 -0.35
CA ASP A 87 -8.53 -3.85 -1.32
C ASP A 87 -7.08 -4.36 -1.28
N PRO A 88 -6.50 -4.77 -2.43
CA PRO A 88 -5.12 -5.23 -2.47
C PRO A 88 -4.09 -4.21 -1.96
N GLN A 89 -4.41 -2.91 -1.96
CA GLN A 89 -3.60 -1.89 -1.29
C GLN A 89 -3.45 -2.18 0.21
N GLN A 90 -4.53 -2.55 0.91
CA GLN A 90 -4.46 -2.90 2.34
C GLN A 90 -3.63 -4.16 2.57
N ARG A 91 -3.74 -5.14 1.67
CA ARG A 91 -2.99 -6.41 1.74
C ARG A 91 -1.50 -6.20 1.57
N LEU A 92 -1.11 -5.44 0.54
CA LEU A 92 0.28 -5.07 0.29
C LEU A 92 0.88 -4.25 1.43
N VAL A 93 0.12 -3.33 2.01
CA VAL A 93 0.56 -2.54 3.17
C VAL A 93 0.92 -3.44 4.36
N LEU A 94 0.14 -4.50 4.62
CA LEU A 94 0.43 -5.45 5.68
C LEU A 94 1.74 -6.22 5.44
N GLU A 95 1.91 -6.79 4.25
CA GLU A 95 3.11 -7.54 3.89
C GLU A 95 4.37 -6.66 3.90
N VAL A 96 4.31 -5.50 3.26
CA VAL A 96 5.48 -4.62 3.10
C VAL A 96 5.88 -3.96 4.42
N ALA A 97 4.93 -3.62 5.29
CA ALA A 97 5.25 -3.13 6.61
C ALA A 97 5.90 -4.21 7.49
N TRP A 98 5.44 -5.46 7.37
CA TRP A 98 6.07 -6.59 8.06
C TRP A 98 7.53 -6.76 7.62
N GLU A 99 7.79 -6.73 6.31
CA GLU A 99 9.15 -6.80 5.77
C GLU A 99 10.04 -5.63 6.20
N ALA A 100 9.47 -4.42 6.32
CA ALA A 100 10.21 -3.27 6.83
C ALA A 100 10.63 -3.48 8.30
N LEU A 101 9.79 -4.13 9.12
CA LEU A 101 10.13 -4.50 10.49
C LEU A 101 11.21 -5.59 10.53
N GLU A 102 11.10 -6.61 9.67
CA GLU A 102 12.13 -7.65 9.54
C GLU A 102 13.47 -7.06 9.10
N ASN A 103 13.46 -6.15 8.13
CA ASN A 103 14.65 -5.43 7.68
C ASN A 103 15.28 -4.58 8.80
N ALA A 104 14.44 -4.00 9.67
CA ALA A 104 14.90 -3.28 10.86
C ALA A 104 15.42 -4.20 11.98
N GLY A 105 15.28 -5.53 11.86
CA GLY A 105 15.60 -6.47 12.92
C GLY A 105 14.67 -6.36 14.14
N ILE A 106 13.47 -5.82 13.97
CA ILE A 106 12.48 -5.65 15.04
C ILE A 106 11.53 -6.83 15.02
N VAL A 107 11.48 -7.56 16.14
CA VAL A 107 10.45 -8.60 16.34
C VAL A 107 9.10 -7.92 16.56
N PRO A 108 8.08 -8.14 15.71
CA PRO A 108 6.83 -7.37 15.77
C PRO A 108 6.07 -7.51 17.10
N SER A 109 6.18 -8.65 17.79
CA SER A 109 5.59 -8.85 19.12
C SER A 109 6.12 -7.87 20.18
N ASN A 110 7.33 -7.33 20.00
CA ASN A 110 7.90 -6.34 20.92
C ASN A 110 7.26 -4.96 20.77
N LEU A 111 6.53 -4.71 19.68
CA LEU A 111 5.81 -3.46 19.44
C LEU A 111 4.40 -3.47 20.04
N SER A 112 3.88 -4.62 20.45
CA SER A 112 2.54 -4.75 21.03
C SER A 112 2.39 -3.85 22.27
N GLY A 113 1.39 -2.99 22.24
CA GLY A 113 1.09 -2.01 23.30
C GLY A 113 1.96 -0.75 23.27
N SER A 114 2.95 -0.66 22.36
CA SER A 114 3.83 0.50 22.25
C SER A 114 3.13 1.71 21.60
N GLN A 115 3.69 2.90 21.82
CA GLN A 115 3.28 4.13 21.12
C GLN A 115 3.88 4.20 19.70
N THR A 116 3.87 3.09 18.96
CA THR A 116 4.27 3.11 17.55
C THR A 116 3.15 3.74 16.73
N GLY A 117 3.46 4.76 15.94
CA GLY A 117 2.52 5.38 15.00
C GLY A 117 2.56 4.73 13.62
N VAL A 118 1.48 4.87 12.86
CA VAL A 118 1.33 4.39 11.48
C VAL A 118 0.84 5.54 10.60
N PHE A 119 1.60 5.90 9.58
CA PHE A 119 1.31 7.01 8.68
C PHE A 119 1.40 6.53 7.23
N MET A 120 0.26 6.42 6.55
CA MET A 120 0.18 5.83 5.20
C MET A 120 -0.37 6.82 4.17
N GLY A 121 0.39 7.04 3.10
CA GLY A 121 -0.10 7.73 1.90
C GLY A 121 -0.94 6.80 1.04
N ILE A 122 -2.23 7.10 0.85
CA ILE A 122 -3.13 6.30 0.00
C ILE A 122 -4.31 7.16 -0.48
N GLY A 123 -4.63 7.07 -1.78
CA GLY A 123 -5.64 7.93 -2.40
C GLY A 123 -6.61 7.24 -3.36
N ASN A 124 -6.26 6.07 -3.89
CA ASN A 124 -7.07 5.38 -4.89
C ASN A 124 -8.16 4.51 -4.24
N TYR A 125 -9.33 4.46 -4.88
CA TYR A 125 -10.51 3.70 -4.43
C TYR A 125 -11.13 2.87 -5.57
N ASP A 126 -10.29 2.48 -6.53
CA ASP A 126 -10.71 1.78 -7.74
C ASP A 126 -11.24 0.37 -7.45
N TYR A 127 -10.69 -0.33 -6.45
CA TYR A 127 -11.22 -1.63 -6.03
C TYR A 127 -12.64 -1.52 -5.47
N CYS A 128 -12.90 -0.52 -4.63
CA CYS A 128 -14.25 -0.23 -4.12
C CYS A 128 -15.25 0.02 -5.27
N ARG A 129 -14.82 0.80 -6.27
CA ARG A 129 -15.64 1.07 -7.48
C ARG A 129 -15.90 -0.19 -8.30
N LEU A 130 -14.91 -1.07 -8.43
CA LEU A 130 -15.05 -2.34 -9.12
C LEU A 130 -16.08 -3.24 -8.43
N LEU A 131 -15.99 -3.38 -7.10
CA LEU A 131 -16.94 -4.17 -6.30
C LEU A 131 -18.37 -3.61 -6.35
N ALA A 132 -18.52 -2.29 -6.47
CA ALA A 132 -19.82 -1.62 -6.56
C ALA A 132 -20.54 -1.81 -7.90
N GLN A 133 -19.89 -2.40 -8.92
CA GLN A 133 -20.53 -2.71 -10.20
C GLN A 133 -21.59 -3.83 -10.07
N ASP A 134 -21.45 -4.70 -9.08
CA ASP A 134 -22.43 -5.74 -8.76
C ASP A 134 -22.93 -5.63 -7.31
N LEU A 135 -24.03 -4.90 -7.14
CA LEU A 135 -24.64 -4.67 -5.82
C LEU A 135 -25.14 -5.95 -5.14
N ALA A 136 -25.37 -7.04 -5.88
CA ALA A 136 -25.82 -8.31 -5.30
C ALA A 136 -24.72 -9.01 -4.48
N GLN A 137 -23.44 -8.66 -4.72
CA GLN A 137 -22.28 -9.25 -4.04
C GLN A 137 -21.86 -8.48 -2.78
N VAL A 138 -22.50 -7.35 -2.50
CA VAL A 138 -22.18 -6.50 -1.35
C VAL A 138 -22.41 -7.26 -0.04
N ASN A 139 -21.43 -7.19 0.86
CA ASN A 139 -21.48 -7.83 2.16
C ASN A 139 -20.73 -7.05 3.24
N ALA A 140 -20.73 -7.57 4.47
CA ALA A 140 -20.21 -6.89 5.65
C ALA A 140 -18.71 -6.53 5.57
N TYR A 141 -17.93 -7.22 4.72
CA TYR A 141 -16.49 -6.95 4.57
C TYR A 141 -16.19 -5.79 3.63
N ASP A 142 -17.16 -5.28 2.86
CA ASP A 142 -16.89 -4.19 1.91
C ASP A 142 -16.46 -2.90 2.59
N GLY A 143 -17.10 -2.57 3.72
CA GLY A 143 -16.78 -1.36 4.47
C GLY A 143 -15.34 -1.38 4.98
N THR A 144 -14.98 -2.41 5.74
CA THR A 144 -13.63 -2.54 6.30
C THR A 144 -12.58 -2.90 5.25
N GLY A 145 -12.95 -3.64 4.21
CA GLY A 145 -12.06 -4.04 3.12
C GLY A 145 -11.65 -2.89 2.20
N ASN A 146 -12.40 -1.79 2.14
CA ASN A 146 -12.19 -0.73 1.14
C ASN A 146 -12.03 0.69 1.70
N THR A 147 -12.36 0.92 2.98
CA THR A 147 -12.15 2.24 3.59
C THR A 147 -10.65 2.53 3.71
N LEU A 148 -10.18 3.65 3.15
CA LEU A 148 -8.75 3.97 3.09
C LEU A 148 -8.06 3.95 4.46
N SER A 149 -8.67 4.55 5.48
CA SER A 149 -8.12 4.59 6.84
C SER A 149 -7.84 3.21 7.43
N ILE A 150 -8.53 2.17 6.93
CA ILE A 150 -8.34 0.79 7.37
C ILE A 150 -6.97 0.25 6.94
N ALA A 151 -6.33 0.78 5.90
CA ALA A 151 -4.96 0.41 5.54
C ALA A 151 -3.97 0.67 6.70
N ALA A 152 -4.04 1.86 7.33
CA ALA A 152 -3.25 2.18 8.51
C ALA A 152 -3.78 1.46 9.77
N ASN A 153 -5.10 1.43 9.95
CA ASN A 153 -5.71 0.90 11.17
C ASN A 153 -5.54 -0.63 11.30
N ARG A 154 -5.51 -1.39 10.20
CA ARG A 154 -5.24 -2.83 10.24
C ARG A 154 -3.84 -3.13 10.73
N LEU A 155 -2.83 -2.36 10.30
CA LEU A 155 -1.46 -2.48 10.83
C LEU A 155 -1.45 -2.24 12.34
N SER A 156 -2.04 -1.11 12.77
CA SER A 156 -2.15 -0.77 14.18
C SER A 156 -2.89 -1.85 14.98
N TYR A 157 -3.95 -2.42 14.42
CA TYR A 157 -4.73 -3.48 15.05
C TYR A 157 -3.94 -4.79 15.18
N ILE A 158 -3.40 -5.31 14.08
CA ILE A 158 -2.68 -6.59 14.03
C ILE A 158 -1.43 -6.57 14.92
N LEU A 159 -0.71 -5.44 14.93
CA LEU A 159 0.49 -5.27 15.74
C LEU A 159 0.21 -4.72 17.15
N ASN A 160 -1.07 -4.46 17.48
CA ASN A 160 -1.50 -3.88 18.75
C ASN A 160 -0.80 -2.54 19.10
N LEU A 161 -0.60 -1.68 18.11
CA LEU A 161 0.05 -0.38 18.25
C LEU A 161 -0.91 0.67 18.83
N ARG A 162 -0.36 1.59 19.62
CA ARG A 162 -1.13 2.59 20.38
C ARG A 162 -0.80 4.03 20.02
N GLY A 163 0.09 4.26 19.05
CA GLY A 163 0.36 5.59 18.51
C GLY A 163 -0.73 6.04 17.51
N PRO A 164 -0.57 7.24 16.92
CA PRO A 164 -1.46 7.73 15.87
C PRO A 164 -1.51 6.76 14.67
N SER A 165 -2.70 6.53 14.13
CA SER A 165 -2.92 5.67 12.96
C SER A 165 -3.66 6.48 11.91
N VAL A 166 -2.93 6.97 10.91
CA VAL A 166 -3.40 8.04 10.02
C VAL A 166 -3.14 7.68 8.56
N VAL A 167 -4.16 7.93 7.74
CA VAL A 167 -4.01 8.01 6.29
C VAL A 167 -3.87 9.46 5.87
N VAL A 168 -2.93 9.71 4.96
CA VAL A 168 -2.66 11.02 4.38
C VAL A 168 -2.96 10.96 2.89
N GLU A 169 -3.73 11.91 2.40
CA GLU A 169 -4.01 12.05 0.97
C GLU A 169 -3.77 13.50 0.52
N THR A 170 -2.67 13.69 -0.20
CA THR A 170 -2.23 14.94 -0.81
C THR A 170 -1.72 14.67 -2.24
N ALA A 171 -2.41 13.78 -2.95
CA ALA A 171 -2.08 13.27 -4.28
C ALA A 171 -0.66 12.69 -4.36
N CYS A 172 0.13 13.08 -5.37
CA CYS A 172 1.47 12.55 -5.59
C CYS A 172 2.45 12.77 -4.42
N SER A 173 2.11 13.64 -3.47
CA SER A 173 2.95 13.94 -2.30
C SER A 173 2.58 13.14 -1.04
N SER A 174 1.51 12.32 -1.08
CA SER A 174 0.93 11.65 0.10
C SER A 174 1.96 10.93 0.97
N SER A 175 2.89 10.16 0.38
CA SER A 175 3.91 9.40 1.14
C SER A 175 4.93 10.30 1.84
N LEU A 176 5.34 11.42 1.21
CA LEU A 176 6.28 12.36 1.82
C LEU A 176 5.60 13.24 2.88
N VAL A 177 4.32 13.56 2.72
CA VAL A 177 3.54 14.24 3.76
C VAL A 177 3.28 13.31 4.94
N ALA A 178 3.02 12.02 4.69
CA ALA A 178 2.96 10.99 5.75
C ALA A 178 4.29 10.92 6.53
N LEU A 179 5.43 10.93 5.84
CA LEU A 179 6.75 11.01 6.48
C LEU A 179 6.92 12.29 7.30
N HIS A 180 6.49 13.43 6.78
CA HIS A 180 6.52 14.69 7.52
C HIS A 180 5.73 14.59 8.83
N PHE A 181 4.50 14.07 8.81
CA PHE A 181 3.69 13.90 10.02
C PHE A 181 4.27 12.89 11.00
N ALA A 182 4.83 11.78 10.51
CA ALA A 182 5.52 10.81 11.35
C ALA A 182 6.71 11.45 12.08
N CYS A 183 7.51 12.25 11.37
CA CYS A 183 8.63 12.98 11.96
C CYS A 183 8.16 13.96 13.04
N ARG A 184 7.04 14.66 12.81
CA ARG A 184 6.43 15.57 13.81
C ARG A 184 5.95 14.78 15.03
N SER A 185 5.30 13.64 14.83
CA SER A 185 4.81 12.78 15.90
C SER A 185 5.95 12.27 16.81
N LEU A 186 7.09 11.86 16.22
CA LEU A 186 8.30 11.48 16.96
C LEU A 186 8.87 12.66 17.75
N GLN A 187 9.00 13.84 17.13
CA GLN A 187 9.55 15.05 17.78
C GLN A 187 8.71 15.51 18.96
N HIS A 188 7.38 15.39 18.86
CA HIS A 188 6.44 15.74 19.93
C HIS A 188 6.19 14.61 20.92
N ARG A 189 6.85 13.45 20.74
CA ARG A 189 6.70 12.25 21.59
C ARG A 189 5.27 11.71 21.64
N GLU A 190 4.49 11.95 20.59
CA GLU A 190 3.21 11.28 20.35
C GLU A 190 3.43 9.84 19.86
N SER A 191 4.60 9.58 19.24
CA SER A 191 5.07 8.26 18.87
C SER A 191 6.50 8.03 19.34
N ASN A 192 6.87 6.78 19.64
CA ASN A 192 8.24 6.37 19.94
C ASN A 192 8.94 5.62 18.79
N LEU A 193 8.15 5.16 17.82
CA LEU A 193 8.55 4.54 16.55
C LEU A 193 7.43 4.86 15.54
N CYS A 194 7.74 4.93 14.24
CA CYS A 194 6.72 5.11 13.23
C CYS A 194 6.91 4.12 12.08
N LEU A 195 5.82 3.48 11.65
CA LEU A 195 5.70 2.88 10.32
C LEU A 195 5.19 3.96 9.37
N VAL A 196 5.91 4.17 8.27
CA VAL A 196 5.61 5.21 7.30
C VAL A 196 5.71 4.62 5.91
N GLY A 197 4.74 4.91 5.04
CA GLY A 197 4.81 4.46 3.66
C GLY A 197 3.76 5.10 2.76
N GLY A 198 3.66 4.58 1.55
CA GLY A 198 2.57 4.88 0.64
C GLY A 198 2.29 3.69 -0.27
N VAL A 199 1.06 3.60 -0.74
CA VAL A 199 0.61 2.56 -1.66
C VAL A 199 -0.27 3.19 -2.74
N SER A 200 -0.13 2.67 -3.95
CA SER A 200 -0.93 3.04 -5.11
C SER A 200 -1.07 1.82 -5.99
N LEU A 201 -2.31 1.46 -6.30
CA LEU A 201 -2.67 0.34 -7.15
C LEU A 201 -3.87 0.70 -8.04
#